data_AF-A0A317VU01-F1
#
_entry.id   AF-A0A317VU01-F1
#
_cell.length_a   1.000
_cell.length_b   1.000
_cell.length_c   1.000
_cell.angle_alpha   90.00
_cell.angle_beta   90.00
_cell.angle_gamma   90.00
#
_symmetry.space_group_name_H-M   'P 1'
#
loop_
_entity.id
_entity.type
_entity.pdbx_description
1 polymer ?
#
loop_
_entity_poly.entity_id
_entity_poly.type
_entity_poly.pdbx_seq_one_letter_code
_entity_poly.pdbx_strand_id
1 'polypeptide(L)'
;MPQDLKNAHYSYNYLHGLREKYEKSAQDICRGMTFEDALAHVNSTGRTNFTREQLEAFDTNHDGSINFAEYMELMLNNDKELAFRNAKFIA
;
A
#
# COMPACT_ATOMS: atom_id res chain seq x y z
N MET A 1 -18.05 -19.06 -5.65
CA MET A 1 -17.74 -17.66 -6.00
C MET A 1 -16.33 -17.66 -6.55
N PRO A 2 -16.06 -17.18 -7.77
CA PRO A 2 -14.70 -17.09 -8.24
C PRO A 2 -14.01 -16.04 -7.35
N GLN A 3 -13.02 -16.46 -6.56
CA GLN A 3 -12.11 -15.51 -5.94
C GLN A 3 -11.53 -14.67 -7.06
N ASP A 4 -11.91 -13.38 -7.07
CA ASP A 4 -11.44 -12.41 -8.04
C ASP A 4 -9.94 -12.61 -8.27
N LEU A 5 -9.54 -12.70 -9.54
CA LEU A 5 -8.17 -12.91 -10.01
C LEU A 5 -7.12 -11.97 -9.35
N LYS A 6 -7.56 -10.90 -8.67
CA LYS A 6 -6.75 -10.03 -7.81
C LYS A 6 -6.00 -10.80 -6.71
N ASN A 7 -6.59 -11.85 -6.13
CA ASN A 7 -5.93 -12.67 -5.10
C ASN A 7 -4.93 -13.69 -5.68
N ALA A 8 -4.92 -13.94 -6.99
CA ALA A 8 -4.08 -14.95 -7.62
C ALA A 8 -2.62 -14.50 -7.86
N HIS A 9 -2.35 -13.19 -7.79
CA HIS A 9 -1.05 -12.63 -8.16
C HIS A 9 -0.08 -12.44 -6.98
N TYR A 10 -0.57 -12.42 -5.74
CA TYR A 10 0.25 -12.14 -4.56
C TYR A 10 0.24 -13.34 -3.60
N SER A 11 1.42 -13.80 -3.23
CA SER A 11 1.55 -14.94 -2.30
C SER A 11 1.04 -14.58 -0.90
N TYR A 12 0.60 -15.59 -0.14
CA TYR A 12 0.26 -15.43 1.26
C TYR A 12 1.37 -14.73 2.06
N ASN A 13 2.62 -15.16 1.88
CA ASN A 13 3.78 -14.59 2.58
C ASN A 13 3.95 -13.10 2.27
N TYR A 14 3.68 -12.69 1.04
CA TYR A 14 3.74 -11.29 0.65
C TYR A 14 2.67 -10.46 1.37
N LEU A 15 1.40 -10.90 1.34
CA LEU A 15 0.30 -10.19 1.98
C LEU A 15 0.45 -10.17 3.52
N HIS A 16 0.93 -11.27 4.10
CA HIS A 16 1.27 -11.33 5.52
C HIS A 16 2.38 -10.33 5.87
N GLY A 17 3.43 -10.24 5.04
CA GLY A 17 4.50 -9.28 5.22
C GLY A 17 4.04 -7.82 5.10
N LEU A 18 3.06 -7.52 4.24
CA LEU A 18 2.44 -6.19 4.20
C LEU A 18 1.69 -5.88 5.50
N ARG A 19 0.94 -6.86 6.03
CA ARG A 19 0.22 -6.72 7.29
C ARG A 19 1.16 -6.44 8.46
N GLU A 20 2.22 -7.23 8.61
CA GLU A 20 3.21 -7.00 9.68
C GLU A 20 3.87 -5.62 9.59
N LYS A 21 4.12 -5.13 8.37
CA LYS A 21 4.68 -3.79 8.16
C LYS A 21 3.70 -2.71 8.58
N TYR A 22 2.42 -2.84 8.18
CA TYR A 22 1.35 -1.93 8.58
C TYR A 22 1.16 -1.89 10.10
N GLU A 23 1.10 -3.05 10.75
CA GLU A 23 0.89 -3.13 12.20
C GLU A 23 2.06 -2.52 13.00
N LYS A 24 3.26 -2.47 12.42
CA LYS A 24 4.43 -1.79 13.03
C LYS A 24 4.42 -0.29 12.82
N SER A 25 3.83 0.20 11.73
CA SER A 25 3.77 1.63 11.42
C SER A 25 2.53 2.32 11.99
N ALA A 26 1.41 1.59 12.13
CA ALA A 26 0.21 2.11 12.76
C ALA A 26 0.39 2.16 14.29
N GLN A 27 0.38 3.36 14.85
CA GLN A 27 0.46 3.57 16.30
C GLN A 27 -0.79 3.01 17.02
N ASP A 28 -1.94 3.04 16.34
CA ASP A 28 -3.21 2.43 16.74
C ASP A 28 -3.84 1.73 15.52
N ILE A 29 -3.91 0.41 15.57
CA ILE A 29 -4.45 -0.43 14.49
C ILE A 29 -5.93 -0.12 14.22
N CYS A 30 -6.69 0.26 15.24
CA CYS A 30 -8.11 0.58 15.12
C CYS A 30 -8.35 1.93 14.45
N ARG A 31 -7.42 2.87 14.63
CA ARG A 31 -7.47 4.21 14.04
C ARG A 31 -6.82 4.27 12.65
N GLY A 32 -5.88 3.37 12.38
CA GLY A 32 -5.11 3.36 11.15
C GLY A 32 -3.88 4.27 11.20
N MET A 33 -3.20 4.38 10.06
CA MET A 33 -2.04 5.26 9.93
C MET A 33 -2.47 6.67 9.56
N THR A 34 -1.80 7.67 10.12
CA THR A 34 -1.93 9.04 9.59
C THR A 34 -1.34 9.11 8.18
N PHE A 35 -1.70 10.14 7.41
CA PHE A 35 -1.08 10.36 6.10
C PHE A 35 0.43 10.56 6.20
N GLU A 36 0.90 11.22 7.26
CA GLU A 36 2.31 11.44 7.55
C GLU A 36 3.06 10.13 7.81
N ASP A 37 2.47 9.23 8.60
CA ASP A 37 3.04 7.91 8.86
C ASP A 37 3.05 7.05 7.59
N ALA A 38 1.97 7.10 6.81
CA ALA A 38 1.86 6.40 5.54
C ALA A 38 2.94 6.89 4.53
N LEU A 39 3.17 8.21 4.44
CA LEU A 39 4.23 8.80 3.61
C LEU A 39 5.60 8.31 4.06
N ALA A 40 5.91 8.44 5.35
CA ALA A 40 7.21 8.05 5.89
C ALA A 40 7.46 6.56 5.65
N HIS A 41 6.45 5.73 5.86
CA HIS A 41 6.53 4.29 5.68
C HIS A 41 6.73 3.90 4.21
N VAL A 42 5.92 4.40 3.27
CA VAL A 42 6.11 4.06 1.85
C VAL A 42 7.49 4.46 1.36
N ASN A 43 7.95 5.67 1.71
CA ASN A 43 9.27 6.18 1.34
C ASN A 43 10.41 5.28 1.88
N SER A 44 10.22 4.68 3.05
CA SER A 44 11.20 3.75 3.64
C SER A 44 11.30 2.41 2.89
N THR A 45 10.30 2.07 2.07
CA THR A 45 10.23 0.75 1.41
C THR A 45 10.98 0.68 0.07
N GLY A 46 11.61 1.77 -0.36
CA GLY A 46 12.31 1.88 -1.65
C GLY A 46 11.39 1.93 -2.87
N ARG A 47 10.10 2.17 -2.63
CA ARG A 47 9.02 2.29 -3.62
C ARG A 47 8.95 3.69 -4.21
N THR A 48 8.07 3.90 -5.19
CA THR A 48 7.78 5.26 -5.67
C THR A 48 7.16 6.06 -4.53
N ASN A 49 7.71 7.23 -4.24
CA ASN A 49 7.16 8.12 -3.21
C ASN A 49 5.81 8.66 -3.69
N PHE A 50 4.83 8.68 -2.79
CA PHE A 50 3.54 9.34 -3.03
C PHE A 50 3.57 10.77 -2.47
N THR A 51 2.75 11.65 -3.02
CA THR A 51 2.40 12.92 -2.38
C THR A 51 1.25 12.72 -1.39
N ARG A 52 1.00 13.71 -0.53
CA ARG A 52 -0.13 13.68 0.40
C ARG A 52 -1.47 13.57 -0.36
N GLU A 53 -1.62 14.36 -1.42
CA GLU A 53 -2.84 14.39 -2.24
C GLU A 53 -3.10 13.04 -2.91
N GLN A 54 -2.03 12.32 -3.27
CA GLN A 54 -2.15 10.97 -3.80
C GLN A 54 -2.62 9.97 -2.73
N LEU A 55 -2.18 10.12 -1.48
CA LEU A 55 -2.65 9.28 -0.36
C LEU A 55 -4.10 9.57 0.02
N GLU A 56 -4.53 10.83 -0.04
CA GLU A 56 -5.93 11.21 0.20
C GLU A 56 -6.89 10.51 -0.78
N ALA A 57 -6.43 10.20 -2.00
CA ALA A 57 -7.22 9.41 -2.95
C ALA A 57 -7.41 7.94 -2.54
N PHE A 58 -6.59 7.42 -1.62
CA PHE A 58 -6.72 6.07 -1.06
C PHE A 58 -7.52 6.04 0.25
N ASP A 59 -7.75 7.18 0.91
CA ASP A 59 -8.68 7.31 2.02
C ASP A 59 -10.12 7.31 1.48
N THR A 60 -10.62 6.11 1.21
CA THR A 60 -11.90 5.88 0.54
C THR A 60 -13.09 6.07 1.46
N ASN A 61 -12.90 5.82 2.76
CA ASN A 61 -13.92 6.05 3.77
C ASN A 61 -13.90 7.49 4.31
N HIS A 62 -12.92 8.30 3.89
CA HIS A 62 -12.73 9.70 4.25
C HIS A 62 -12.64 9.91 5.78
N ASP A 63 -12.00 8.96 6.49
CA ASP A 63 -11.81 9.05 7.93
C ASP A 63 -10.53 9.80 8.33
N GLY A 64 -9.76 10.26 7.34
CA GLY A 64 -8.53 11.03 7.53
C GLY A 64 -7.34 10.16 7.94
N SER A 65 -7.47 8.84 7.87
CA SER A 65 -6.44 7.85 8.15
C SER A 65 -6.43 6.79 7.05
N ILE A 66 -5.36 6.01 6.99
CA ILE A 66 -5.21 4.90 6.06
C ILE A 66 -5.36 3.60 6.86
N ASN A 67 -6.45 2.89 6.63
CA ASN A 67 -6.66 1.57 7.22
C ASN A 67 -5.89 0.48 6.43
N PHE A 68 -5.91 -0.77 6.91
CA PHE A 68 -5.13 -1.84 6.27
C PHE A 68 -5.57 -2.16 4.84
N ALA A 69 -6.88 -2.07 4.53
CA ALA A 69 -7.37 -2.34 3.19
C ALA A 69 -6.88 -1.27 2.19
N GLU A 70 -6.94 0.00 2.59
CA GLU A 70 -6.47 1.14 1.81
C GLU A 70 -4.96 1.13 1.63
N TYR A 71 -4.22 0.81 2.70
CA TYR A 71 -2.77 0.59 2.64
C TYR A 71 -2.41 -0.55 1.68
N MET A 72 -3.17 -1.65 1.68
CA MET A 72 -2.93 -2.74 0.75
C MET A 72 -3.08 -2.26 -0.68
N GLU A 73 -4.17 -1.55 -1.02
CA GLU A 73 -4.36 -1.01 -2.38
C GLU A 73 -3.23 -0.06 -2.80
N LEU A 74 -2.81 0.83 -1.90
CA LEU A 74 -1.67 1.72 -2.07
C LEU A 74 -0.39 0.97 -2.47
N MET A 75 -0.04 -0.08 -1.72
CA MET A 75 1.19 -0.85 -1.94
C MET A 75 1.13 -1.69 -3.22
N LEU A 76 -0.03 -2.29 -3.52
CA LEU A 76 -0.21 -3.08 -4.74
C LEU A 76 -0.18 -2.21 -6.00
N ASN A 77 -0.75 -1.00 -5.94
CA ASN A 77 -0.69 -0.05 -7.06
C ASN A 77 0.76 0.43 -7.29
N ASN A 78 1.50 0.69 -6.21
CA ASN A 78 2.91 1.06 -6.32
C ASN A 78 3.77 -0.05 -6.93
N ASP A 79 3.56 -1.31 -6.53
CA ASP A 79 4.29 -2.45 -7.08
C ASP A 79 4.05 -2.63 -8.58
N LYS A 80 2.82 -2.38 -9.06
CA LYS A 80 2.51 -2.39 -10.49
C LYS A 80 3.26 -1.29 -11.25
N GLU A 81 3.32 -0.08 -10.70
CA GLU A 81 4.11 0.99 -11.31
C GLU A 81 5.60 0.65 -11.34
N LEU A 82 6.14 0.08 -10.26
CA LEU A 82 7.54 -0.34 -10.19
C LEU A 82 7.85 -1.40 -11.25
N ALA A 83 6.99 -2.42 -11.36
CA ALA A 83 7.13 -3.48 -12.36
C ALA A 83 7.07 -2.92 -13.79
N PHE A 84 6.13 -2.01 -14.05
CA PHE A 84 6.01 -1.35 -15.35
C PHE A 84 7.24 -0.50 -15.69
N ARG A 85 7.75 0.28 -14.73
CA ARG A 85 8.97 1.08 -14.90
C ARG A 85 10.16 0.18 -15.22
N ASN A 86 10.38 -0.89 -14.44
CA ASN A 86 11.49 -1.82 -14.67
C ASN A 86 11.40 -2.50 -16.04
N ALA A 87 10.20 -2.86 -16.50
CA ALA A 87 10.00 -3.44 -17.82
C ALA A 87 10.32 -2.45 -18.96
N LYS A 88 10.02 -1.15 -18.76
CA LYS A 88 10.26 -0.11 -19.76
C LYS A 88 11.74 0.23 -20.00
N PHE A 89 12.62 -0.09 -19.04
CA PHE A 89 14.07 0.13 -19.16
C PHE A 89 14.85 -1.10 -19.64
N ILE A 90 14.16 -2.20 -19.99
CA ILE A 90 14.76 -3.41 -20.58
C ILE A 90 14.54 -3.47 -22.13
N ALA A 91 13.95 -2.43 -22.71
CA ALA A 91 13.72 -2.30 -24.16
C ALA A 91 14.77 -1.41 -24.84
#